data_AF-A0A7X6NHM3-F1
#
_entry.id   AF-A0A7X6NHM3-F1
#
_cell.length_a   1.000
_cell.length_b   1.000
_cell.length_c   1.000
_cell.angle_alpha   90.00
_cell.angle_beta   90.00
_cell.angle_gamma   90.00
#
_symmetry.space_group_name_H-M   'P 1'
#
loop_
_entity.id
_entity.type
_entity.pdbx_description
1 polymer ?
#
loop_
_entity_poly.entity_id
_entity_poly.type
_entity_poly.pdbx_seq_one_letter_code
_entity_poly.pdbx_strand_id
1 'polypeptide(L)' 'MARKTDYFEGFIKLAEYSYNAAKLLDDTLRDFNKDSLQKTMKLMHEIEHTADLEGHEITKKLLKEFITPIEREDIMLLI' A
#
# COMPACT_ATOMS: atom_id res chain seq x y z
N MET A 1 1.74 16.27 -22.55
CA MET A 1 2.75 15.45 -21.85
C MET A 1 2.03 14.30 -21.20
N ALA A 2 2.26 13.07 -21.65
CA ALA A 2 1.67 11.88 -21.02
C ALA A 2 2.15 11.86 -19.57
N ARG A 3 1.23 11.93 -18.59
CA ARG A 3 1.58 11.65 -17.20
C ARG A 3 2.01 10.19 -17.17
N LYS A 4 3.32 9.97 -17.19
CA LYS A 4 3.94 8.67 -16.98
C LYS A 4 3.61 8.32 -15.53
N THR A 5 2.53 7.58 -15.28
CA THR A 5 2.24 7.11 -13.93
C THR A 5 3.42 6.23 -13.54
N ASP A 6 4.15 6.65 -12.53
CA ASP A 6 5.39 6.01 -12.15
C ASP A 6 5.09 4.81 -11.26
N TYR A 7 5.36 3.60 -11.76
CA TYR A 7 5.24 2.38 -10.95
C TYR A 7 6.06 2.49 -9.67
N PHE A 8 7.21 3.18 -9.72
CA PHE A 8 8.06 3.39 -8.56
C PHE A 8 7.40 4.26 -7.50
N GLU A 9 6.64 5.30 -7.88
CA GLU A 9 5.83 6.05 -6.91
C GLU A 9 4.76 5.16 -6.27
N GLY A 10 4.14 4.27 -7.06
CA GLY A 10 3.20 3.27 -6.55
C GLY A 10 3.83 2.36 -5.50
N PHE A 11 5.01 1.81 -5.78
CA PHE A 11 5.73 0.97 -4.83
C PHE A 11 6.12 1.72 -3.55
N ILE A 12 6.56 2.97 -3.68
CA ILE A 12 6.88 3.82 -2.51
C ILE A 12 5.64 3.98 -1.63
N LYS A 13 4.47 4.29 -2.21
CA LYS A 13 3.22 4.38 -1.46
C LYS A 13 2.84 3.07 -0.78
N LEU A 14 2.93 1.93 -1.47
CA LEU A 14 2.65 0.61 -0.87
C LEU A 14 3.58 0.31 0.32
N ALA A 15 4.86 0.66 0.19
CA ALA A 15 5.82 0.56 1.29
C ALA A 15 5.48 1.52 2.45
N GLU A 16 5.02 2.74 2.16
CA GLU A 16 4.56 3.69 3.17
C GLU A 16 3.33 3.17 3.93
N TYR A 17 2.35 2.55 3.25
CA TYR A 17 1.22 1.92 3.93
C TYR A 17 1.65 0.77 4.84
N SER A 18 2.55 -0.09 4.35
CA SER A 18 3.12 -1.18 5.14
C SER A 18 3.84 -0.66 6.40
N TYR A 19 4.62 0.41 6.25
CA TYR A 19 5.27 1.10 7.36
C TYR A 19 4.25 1.70 8.33
N ASN A 20 3.22 2.38 7.84
CA ASN A 20 2.19 3.00 8.68
C ASN A 20 1.39 1.94 9.47
N ALA A 21 1.07 0.81 8.85
CA ALA A 21 0.45 -0.33 9.51
C ALA A 21 1.36 -0.90 10.61
N ALA A 22 2.63 -1.16 10.28
CA ALA A 22 3.60 -1.67 11.24
C ALA A 22 3.80 -0.71 12.42
N LYS A 23 3.87 0.60 12.16
CA LYS A 23 3.98 1.63 13.18
C LYS A 23 2.73 1.70 14.06
N LEU A 24 1.54 1.68 13.47
CA LEU A 24 0.28 1.65 14.22
C LEU A 24 0.22 0.43 15.15
N LEU A 25 0.70 -0.72 14.68
CA LEU A 25 0.79 -1.93 15.49
C LEU A 25 1.80 -1.79 16.63
N ASP A 26 3.02 -1.31 16.36
CA ASP A 26 4.06 -1.08 17.39
C ASP A 26 3.57 -0.11 18.46
N ASP A 27 2.99 1.02 18.06
CA ASP A 27 2.43 2.03 18.98
C ASP A 27 1.31 1.42 19.83
N THR A 28 0.44 0.59 19.24
CA THR A 28 -0.66 -0.08 19.95
C THR A 28 -0.18 -1.12 20.95
N LEU A 29 0.91 -1.83 20.65
CA LEU A 29 1.50 -2.82 21.54
C LEU A 29 2.26 -2.16 22.70
N ARG A 30 2.89 -1.00 22.44
CA ARG A 30 3.62 -0.24 23.46
C ARG A 30 2.69 0.48 24.45
N ASP A 31 1.58 1.03 23.97
CA ASP A 31 0.57 1.72 24.78
C ASP A 31 -0.79 1.00 24.69
N PHE A 32 -0.80 -0.26 25.11
CA PHE A 32 -2.00 -1.08 25.00
C PHE A 32 -3.12 -0.56 25.91
N ASN A 33 -4.22 -0.13 25.29
CA ASN A 33 -5.44 0.26 25.97
C ASN A 33 -6.65 -0.39 25.31
N LYS A 34 -7.42 -1.15 26.10
CA LYS A 34 -8.61 -1.88 25.63
C LYS A 34 -9.69 -0.95 25.08
N ASP A 35 -9.86 0.24 25.66
CA ASP A 35 -10.90 1.18 25.26
C ASP A 35 -10.59 1.85 23.90
N SER A 36 -9.30 2.00 23.57
CA SER A 36 -8.86 2.54 22.26
C SER A 36 -8.70 1.47 21.18
N LEU A 37 -8.63 0.19 21.53
CA LEU A 37 -8.37 -0.92 20.62
C LEU A 37 -9.32 -0.94 19.41
N GLN A 38 -10.63 -0.74 19.63
CA GLN A 38 -11.62 -0.69 18.54
C GLN A 38 -11.35 0.45 17.55
N LYS A 39 -10.87 1.60 18.03
CA LYS A 39 -10.50 2.73 17.18
C LYS A 39 -9.24 2.38 16.37
N THR A 40 -8.23 1.80 17.01
CA THR A 40 -7.01 1.36 16.33
C THR A 40 -7.31 0.33 15.25
N MET A 41 -8.18 -0.64 15.52
CA MET A 41 -8.57 -1.65 14.51
C MET A 41 -9.21 -1.00 13.28
N LYS A 42 -10.06 0.01 13.46
CA LYS A 42 -10.62 0.77 12.33
C LYS A 42 -9.54 1.49 11.52
N LEU A 43 -8.60 2.15 12.20
CA LEU A 43 -7.47 2.82 11.53
C LEU A 43 -6.61 1.82 10.75
N MET A 44 -6.36 0.64 11.30
CA MET A 44 -5.63 -0.43 10.60
C MET A 44 -6.37 -0.90 9.35
N HIS A 45 -7.68 -1.10 9.44
CA HIS A 45 -8.51 -1.45 8.29
C HIS A 45 -8.53 -0.34 7.23
N GLU A 46 -8.52 0.94 7.61
CA GLU A 46 -8.43 2.04 6.66
C GLU A 46 -7.08 2.04 5.92
N ILE A 47 -5.97 1.77 6.62
CA ILE A 47 -4.64 1.64 6.00
C ILE A 47 -4.63 0.47 5.01
N GLU A 48 -5.12 -0.70 5.41
CA GLU A 48 -5.18 -1.90 4.56
C GLU A 48 -6.05 -1.69 3.33
N HIS A 49 -7.25 -1.15 3.50
CA HIS A 49 -8.15 -0.88 2.37
C HIS A 49 -7.53 0.13 1.39
N THR A 50 -6.86 1.17 1.89
CA THR A 50 -6.19 2.15 1.03
C THR A 50 -5.02 1.53 0.27
N ALA A 51 -4.24 0.66 0.93
CA ALA A 51 -3.14 -0.06 0.28
C ALA A 51 -3.65 -1.01 -0.82
N ASP A 52 -4.72 -1.75 -0.57
CA ASP A 52 -5.35 -2.65 -1.55
C ASP A 52 -5.83 -1.88 -2.79
N LEU A 53 -6.48 -0.72 -2.59
CA LEU A 53 -6.93 0.13 -3.70
C LEU A 53 -5.76 0.62 -4.58
N GLU A 54 -4.65 1.04 -3.98
CA GLU A 54 -3.47 1.49 -4.73
C GLU A 54 -2.81 0.31 -5.46
N GLY A 55 -2.67 -0.85 -4.81
CA GLY A 55 -2.14 -2.08 -5.45
C GLY A 55 -3.02 -2.55 -6.60
N HIS A 56 -4.34 -2.47 -6.45
CA HIS A 56 -5.30 -2.78 -7.50
C HIS A 56 -5.15 -1.85 -8.71
N GLU A 57 -4.97 -0.54 -8.50
CA GLU A 57 -4.78 0.41 -9.59
C GLU A 57 -3.44 0.21 -10.32
N ILE A 58 -2.36 -0.14 -9.61
CA ILE A 58 -1.08 -0.51 -10.23
C ILE A 58 -1.25 -1.77 -11.10
N THR A 59 -1.89 -2.81 -10.56
CA THR A 59 -2.15 -4.07 -11.29
C THR A 59 -3.00 -3.83 -12.54
N LYS A 60 -4.07 -3.04 -12.41
CA LYS A 60 -4.97 -2.69 -13.53
C LYS A 60 -4.27 -1.87 -14.60
N LYS A 61 -3.30 -1.03 -14.23
CA LYS A 61 -2.44 -0.31 -15.18
C LYS A 61 -1.48 -1.27 -15.90
N LEU A 62 -0.86 -2.18 -15.16
CA LEU A 62 0.06 -3.18 -15.70
C LEU A 62 -0.57 -4.06 -16.78
N LEU A 63 -1.84 -4.41 -16.60
CA LEU A 63 -2.64 -5.16 -17.59
C LEU A 63 -2.91 -4.39 -18.89
N LYS A 64 -2.87 -3.06 -18.86
CA LYS A 64 -3.17 -2.18 -20.00
C LYS A 64 -1.92 -1.66 -20.69
N GLU A 65 -0.79 -1.61 -20.00
CA GLU A 65 0.45 -1.08 -20.56
C GLU A 65 1.25 -2.12 -21.33
N PHE A 66 1.61 -1.74 -22.56
CA PHE A 66 2.37 -2.58 -23.49
C PHE A 66 3.87 -2.56 -23.21
N ILE A 67 4.39 -1.43 -22.71
CA ILE A 67 5.80 -1.25 -22.33
C ILE A 67 5.84 -0.91 -20.84
N THR A 68 6.58 -1.70 -20.07
CA THR A 68 6.79 -1.51 -18.64
C THR A 68 8.23 -1.07 -18.37
N PRO A 69 8.52 -0.38 -17.25
CA PRO A 69 9.87 0.10 -16.94
C PRO A 69 10.85 -1.03 -16.56
N ILE A 70 10.32 -2.15 -16.05
CA ILE A 70 11.01 -3.40 -15.75
C ILE A 70 10.08 -4.56 -16.14
N GLU A 71 10.50 -5.80 -15.93
CA GLU A 71 9.79 -7.04 -16.18
C GLU A 71 8.43 -7.04 -15.46
N ARG A 72 7.39 -7.52 -16.16
CA ARG A 72 6.01 -7.48 -15.65
C ARG A 72 5.86 -8.35 -14.40
N GLU A 73 6.53 -9.49 -14.38
CA GLU A 73 6.60 -10.41 -13.27
C GLU A 73 7.22 -9.76 -12.03
N ASP A 74 8.27 -8.95 -12.20
CA ASP A 74 8.92 -8.23 -11.08
C ASP A 74 8.00 -7.15 -10.51
N ILE A 75 7.25 -6.43 -11.36
CA ILE A 75 6.24 -5.48 -10.90
C ILE A 75 5.17 -6.18 -10.06
N MET A 76 4.70 -7.35 -10.49
CA MET A 76 3.71 -8.13 -9.74
C MET A 76 4.22 -8.65 -8.40
N LEU A 77 5.53 -8.88 -8.26
CA LEU A 77 6.15 -9.30 -6.98
C LEU A 77 6.36 -8.14 -6.00
N LEU A 78 6.35 -6.90 -6.48
CA LEU A 78 6.55 -5.68 -5.68
C LEU A 78 5.23 -5.05 -5.19
N ILE A 79 4.10 -5.48 -5.74
CA ILE A 79 2.75 -5.12 -5.27
C ILE A 79 2.37 -6.06 -4.13
#